data_AF-A0A5N6YRY1-F1
#
_entry.id   AF-A0A5N6YRY1-F1
#
_cell.length_a   1.000
_cell.length_b   1.000
_cell.length_c   1.000
_cell.angle_alpha   90.00
_cell.angle_beta   90.00
_cell.angle_gamma   90.00
#
_symmetry.space_group_name_H-M   'P 1'
#
loop_
_entity.id
_entity.type
_entity.pdbx_description
1 polymer ?
#
loop_
_entity_poly.entity_id
_entity_poly.type
_entity_poly.pdbx_seq_one_letter_code
_entity_poly.pdbx_strand_id
1 'polypeptide(L)'
;MDRSSFTSPALPITLITPVQSSDIPRLFSETRMDQQLDVSKLSDADKKELNQILTNEAQKSNIQQTVHHLADICWKKCITGRISDSRLGQPEETCAQNCVERWMDTNITVLKHLEALRSQ
;
A
#
# COMPACT_ATOMS: atom_id res chain seq x y z
N MET A 1 -20.27 -28.17 7.28
CA MET A 1 -19.06 -27.44 6.85
C MET A 1 -19.07 -27.41 5.33
N ASP A 2 -19.30 -26.24 4.73
CA ASP A 2 -19.19 -26.08 3.27
C ASP A 2 -18.33 -24.84 3.00
N ARG A 3 -17.28 -25.02 2.19
CA ARG A 3 -16.08 -24.19 2.09
C ARG A 3 -16.08 -23.44 0.76
N SER A 4 -17.23 -22.84 0.43
CA SER A 4 -17.55 -22.44 -0.95
C SER A 4 -17.90 -20.96 -1.16
N SER A 5 -17.64 -20.09 -0.18
CA SER A 5 -17.99 -18.65 -0.26
C SER A 5 -16.81 -17.69 -0.06
N PHE A 6 -15.65 -18.00 -0.63
CA PHE A 6 -14.54 -17.03 -0.79
C PHE A 6 -14.14 -16.94 -2.27
N THR A 7 -15.08 -16.55 -3.13
CA THR A 7 -14.76 -16.01 -4.45
C THR A 7 -14.72 -14.50 -4.34
N SER A 8 -13.55 -13.99 -3.95
CA SER A 8 -13.22 -12.58 -4.16
C SER A 8 -13.24 -12.33 -5.69
N PRO A 9 -13.96 -11.33 -6.20
CA PRO A 9 -13.83 -10.97 -7.61
C PRO A 9 -12.41 -10.42 -7.80
N ALA A 10 -11.55 -11.22 -8.41
CA ALA A 10 -10.32 -10.73 -9.00
C ALA A 10 -10.72 -9.65 -10.02
N LEU A 11 -10.57 -8.39 -9.64
CA LEU A 11 -10.70 -7.27 -10.57
C LEU A 11 -9.70 -7.50 -11.72
N PRO A 12 -10.10 -7.24 -12.97
CA PRO A 12 -9.24 -7.44 -14.12
C PRO A 12 -7.97 -6.58 -13.96
N ILE A 13 -6.81 -7.19 -14.22
CA ILE A 13 -5.47 -6.56 -14.11
C ILE A 13 -5.39 -5.25 -14.95
N THR A 14 -6.26 -5.09 -15.95
CA THR A 14 -6.44 -3.87 -16.75
C THR A 14 -6.95 -2.64 -15.98
N LEU A 15 -7.39 -2.77 -14.71
CA LEU A 15 -7.77 -1.64 -13.85
C LEU A 15 -6.63 -1.10 -12.97
N ILE A 16 -5.43 -1.70 -13.02
CA ILE A 16 -4.25 -1.15 -12.35
C ILE A 16 -3.65 -0.08 -13.27
N THR A 17 -4.33 1.06 -13.40
CA THR A 17 -3.63 2.27 -13.84
C THR A 17 -2.66 2.70 -12.74
N PRO A 18 -1.44 3.18 -13.06
CA PRO A 18 -0.58 3.74 -12.05
C PRO A 18 -1.33 4.94 -11.45
N VAL A 19 -1.68 4.87 -10.16
CA VAL A 19 -2.20 6.02 -9.42
C VAL A 19 -1.15 7.12 -9.52
N GLN A 20 -1.37 8.12 -10.39
CA GLN A 20 -0.52 9.29 -10.48
C GLN A 20 -0.92 10.27 -9.38
N SER A 21 0.06 11.04 -8.87
CA SER A 21 -0.12 12.00 -7.77
C SER A 21 -1.22 13.03 -8.04
N SER A 22 -1.53 13.27 -9.32
CA SER A 22 -2.58 14.17 -9.81
C SER A 22 -4.00 13.59 -9.77
N ASP A 23 -4.17 12.28 -9.59
CA ASP A 23 -5.48 11.60 -9.62
C ASP A 23 -6.10 11.41 -8.22
N ILE A 24 -5.30 11.65 -7.16
CA ILE A 24 -5.73 11.57 -5.75
C ILE A 24 -6.94 12.48 -5.46
N PRO A 25 -7.05 13.72 -6.01
CA PRO A 25 -8.21 14.57 -5.78
C PRO A 25 -9.47 14.11 -6.53
N ARG A 26 -9.34 13.38 -7.65
CA ARG A 26 -10.50 12.96 -8.47
C ARG A 26 -11.13 11.65 -8.01
N LEU A 27 -10.35 10.71 -7.47
CA LEU A 27 -10.88 9.45 -6.95
C LEU A 27 -11.81 9.64 -5.73
N PHE A 28 -11.62 10.71 -4.95
CA PHE A 28 -12.55 11.12 -3.90
C PHE A 28 -13.84 11.79 -4.41
N SER A 29 -13.84 12.33 -5.65
CA SER A 29 -14.98 13.09 -6.18
C SER A 29 -16.02 12.22 -6.91
N GLU A 30 -15.64 11.06 -7.45
CA GLU A 30 -16.55 10.18 -8.20
C GLU A 30 -17.31 9.17 -7.33
N THR A 31 -16.87 8.95 -6.08
CA THR A 31 -17.65 8.24 -5.05
C THR A 31 -18.23 9.25 -4.06
N ARG A 32 -19.05 10.18 -4.54
CA ARG A 32 -19.96 10.93 -3.65
C ARG A 32 -21.04 9.98 -3.14
N MET A 33 -20.67 9.23 -2.11
CA MET A 33 -21.63 8.63 -1.20
C MET A 33 -21.95 9.70 -0.14
N ASP A 34 -22.80 10.68 -0.48
CA ASP A 34 -23.41 11.60 0.50
C ASP A 34 -24.49 10.88 1.33
N GLN A 35 -24.20 9.65 1.76
CA GLN A 35 -24.78 9.14 3.00
C GLN A 35 -23.77 9.51 4.07
N GLN A 36 -24.05 10.63 4.74
CA GLN A 36 -23.52 10.91 6.07
C GLN A 36 -23.82 9.67 6.94
N LEU A 37 -22.86 8.73 7.01
CA LEU A 37 -22.93 7.55 7.85
C LEU A 37 -22.99 8.07 9.29
N ASP A 38 -24.20 8.14 9.84
CA ASP A 38 -24.45 8.59 11.20
C ASP A 38 -23.98 7.47 12.14
N VAL A 39 -22.67 7.45 12.43
CA VAL A 39 -21.99 6.46 13.29
C VAL A 39 -22.68 6.33 14.66
N SER A 40 -23.40 7.37 15.08
CA SER A 40 -24.23 7.41 16.29
C SER A 40 -25.37 6.39 16.29
N LYS A 41 -25.86 5.96 15.12
CA LYS A 41 -27.00 5.03 14.96
C LYS A 41 -26.59 3.56 14.80
N LEU A 42 -25.28 3.28 14.77
CA LEU A 42 -24.76 1.92 14.70
C LEU A 42 -24.90 1.22 16.06
N SER A 43 -25.17 -0.09 16.05
CA SER A 43 -25.11 -0.88 17.29
C SER A 43 -23.67 -0.95 17.80
N ASP A 44 -23.46 -1.21 19.09
CA ASP A 44 -22.10 -1.30 19.65
C ASP A 44 -21.29 -2.45 19.03
N ALA A 45 -21.97 -3.48 18.51
CA ALA A 45 -21.36 -4.54 17.72
C ALA A 45 -20.87 -4.03 16.36
N ASP A 46 -21.69 -3.28 15.62
CA ASP A 46 -21.33 -2.72 14.32
C ASP A 46 -20.21 -1.68 14.44
N LYS A 47 -20.21 -0.88 15.50
CA LYS A 47 -19.12 0.06 15.79
C LYS A 47 -17.80 -0.67 16.00
N LYS A 48 -17.82 -1.80 16.72
CA LYS A 48 -16.62 -2.61 16.96
C LYS A 48 -16.10 -3.22 15.66
N GLU A 49 -16.99 -3.77 14.84
CA GLU A 49 -16.64 -4.32 13.52
C GLU A 49 -16.09 -3.23 12.59
N LEU A 50 -16.74 -2.07 12.53
CA LEU A 50 -16.31 -0.95 11.70
C LEU A 50 -14.92 -0.44 12.11
N ASN A 51 -14.64 -0.33 13.41
CA ASN A 51 -13.30 0.03 13.89
C ASN A 51 -12.26 -1.00 13.44
N GLN A 52 -12.58 -2.29 13.51
CA GLN A 52 -11.69 -3.34 13.03
C GLN A 52 -11.44 -3.21 11.52
N ILE A 53 -12.49 -3.02 10.72
CA ILE A 53 -12.38 -2.79 9.27
C ILE A 53 -11.51 -1.56 9.00
N LEU A 54 -11.76 -0.45 9.68
CA LEU A 54 -11.02 0.79 9.49
C LEU A 54 -9.52 0.60 9.79
N THR A 55 -9.19 -0.09 10.89
CA THR A 55 -7.77 -0.39 11.21
C THR A 55 -7.13 -1.27 10.14
N ASN A 56 -7.83 -2.28 9.64
CA ASN A 56 -7.33 -3.17 8.59
C ASN A 56 -7.15 -2.42 7.26
N GLU A 57 -8.11 -1.59 6.85
CA GLU A 57 -8.02 -0.81 5.61
C GLU A 57 -6.95 0.28 5.70
N ALA A 58 -6.78 0.92 6.86
CA ALA A 58 -5.67 1.84 7.10
C ALA A 58 -4.32 1.13 6.97
N GLN A 59 -4.17 -0.06 7.55
CA GLN A 59 -2.95 -0.87 7.40
C GLN A 59 -2.69 -1.25 5.93
N LYS A 60 -3.71 -1.67 5.18
CA LYS A 60 -3.59 -1.97 3.75
C LYS A 60 -3.14 -0.74 2.95
N SER A 61 -3.75 0.43 3.19
CA SER A 61 -3.39 1.68 2.53
C SER A 61 -1.93 2.06 2.77
N ASN A 62 -1.46 1.92 4.02
CA ASN A 62 -0.06 2.17 4.37
C ASN A 62 0.91 1.22 3.64
N ILE A 63 0.55 -0.06 3.52
CA ILE A 63 1.35 -1.04 2.77
C ILE A 63 1.41 -0.65 1.29
N GLN A 64 0.28 -0.29 0.68
CA GLN A 64 0.23 0.13 -0.73
C GLN A 64 1.12 1.35 -0.99
N GLN A 65 1.04 2.38 -0.13
CA GLN A 65 1.90 3.55 -0.24
C GLN A 65 3.39 3.19 -0.12
N THR A 66 3.73 2.29 0.80
CA THR A 66 5.10 1.80 0.97
C THR A 66 5.59 1.05 -0.26
N VAL A 67 4.75 0.18 -0.86
CA VAL A 67 5.08 -0.54 -2.10
C VAL A 67 5.33 0.44 -3.25
N HIS A 68 4.44 1.44 -3.44
CA HIS A 68 4.64 2.46 -4.47
C HIS A 68 5.92 3.27 -4.27
N HIS A 69 6.22 3.66 -3.02
CA HIS A 69 7.42 4.39 -2.68
C HIS A 69 8.71 3.58 -2.95
N LEU A 70 8.73 2.32 -2.52
CA LEU A 70 9.85 1.41 -2.76
C LEU A 70 10.05 1.16 -4.26
N ALA A 71 8.96 0.95 -5.00
CA ALA A 71 9.00 0.79 -6.44
C ALA A 71 9.64 2.02 -7.11
N ASP A 72 9.21 3.24 -6.78
CA ASP A 72 9.76 4.47 -7.36
C ASP A 72 11.26 4.65 -7.08
N ILE A 73 11.69 4.46 -5.82
CA ILE A 73 13.08 4.62 -5.43
C ILE A 73 13.96 3.53 -6.03
N CYS A 74 13.56 2.27 -5.90
CA CYS A 74 14.37 1.15 -6.37
C CYS A 74 14.41 1.10 -7.90
N TRP A 75 13.34 1.50 -8.57
CA TRP A 75 13.36 1.67 -10.02
C TRP A 75 14.43 2.67 -10.46
N LYS A 76 14.41 3.89 -9.89
CA LYS A 76 15.39 4.94 -10.21
C LYS A 76 16.84 4.55 -9.91
N LYS A 77 17.06 3.70 -8.90
CA LYS A 77 18.41 3.27 -8.49
C LYS A 77 18.93 2.10 -9.29
N CYS A 78 18.07 1.15 -9.67
CA CYS A 78 18.49 -0.13 -10.23
C CYS A 78 18.30 -0.21 -11.74
N ILE A 79 17.32 0.51 -12.30
CA ILE A 79 17.00 0.44 -13.73
C ILE A 79 17.62 1.66 -14.42
N THR A 80 18.92 1.59 -14.63
CA THR A 80 19.70 2.67 -15.28
C THR A 80 20.01 2.39 -16.75
N GLY A 81 19.75 1.16 -17.21
CA GLY A 81 19.99 0.71 -18.57
C GLY A 81 18.88 1.06 -19.55
N ARG A 82 19.07 0.68 -20.82
CA ARG A 82 17.98 0.67 -21.79
C ARG A 82 17.06 -0.51 -21.50
N ILE A 83 15.77 -0.26 -21.41
CA ILE A 83 14.75 -1.30 -21.26
C ILE A 83 14.60 -1.99 -22.63
N SER A 84 15.17 -3.19 -22.77
CA SER A 84 15.11 -3.98 -23.99
C SER A 84 14.06 -5.08 -23.97
N ASP A 85 13.70 -5.55 -22.77
CA ASP A 85 12.84 -6.72 -22.56
C ASP A 85 11.74 -6.42 -21.53
N SER A 86 10.71 -7.25 -21.52
CA SER A 86 9.60 -7.16 -20.57
C SER A 86 9.98 -7.62 -19.16
N ARG A 87 11.15 -8.25 -19.00
CA ARG A 87 11.69 -8.72 -17.73
C ARG A 87 12.94 -7.94 -17.38
N LEU A 88 13.14 -7.73 -16.08
CA LEU A 88 14.38 -7.18 -15.56
C LEU A 88 15.53 -8.15 -15.85
N GLY A 89 16.68 -7.59 -16.21
CA GLY A 89 17.90 -8.39 -16.31
C GLY A 89 18.31 -8.92 -14.94
N GLN A 90 19.06 -10.03 -14.89
CA GLN A 90 19.60 -10.57 -13.64
C GLN A 90 20.28 -9.53 -12.71
N PRO A 91 21.13 -8.59 -13.20
CA PRO A 91 21.72 -7.57 -12.34
C PRO A 91 20.69 -6.57 -11.79
N GLU A 92 19.64 -6.26 -12.55
CA GLU A 92 18.57 -5.36 -12.14
C GLU A 92 17.66 -6.03 -11.09
N GLU A 93 17.30 -7.30 -11.27
CA GLU A 93 16.55 -8.09 -10.29
C GLU A 93 17.31 -8.16 -8.95
N THR A 94 18.61 -8.48 -9.01
CA THR A 94 19.47 -8.55 -7.81
C THR A 94 19.60 -7.18 -7.14
N CYS A 95 19.74 -6.09 -7.91
CA CYS A 95 19.78 -4.74 -7.36
C CYS A 95 18.47 -4.37 -6.67
N ALA A 96 17.32 -4.63 -7.32
CA ALA A 96 16.01 -4.28 -6.78
C ALA A 96 15.72 -5.01 -5.46
N GLN A 97 16.07 -6.29 -5.36
CA GLN A 97 15.96 -7.05 -4.11
C GLN A 97 16.80 -6.41 -3.00
N ASN A 98 18.09 -6.14 -3.26
CA ASN A 98 18.98 -5.50 -2.29
C ASN A 98 18.48 -4.10 -1.90
N CYS A 99 17.95 -3.34 -2.85
CA CYS A 99 17.42 -2.00 -2.60
C CYS A 99 16.28 -2.02 -1.56
N VAL A 100 15.32 -2.95 -1.72
CA VAL A 100 14.21 -3.09 -0.77
C VAL A 100 14.71 -3.52 0.61
N GLU A 101 15.58 -4.53 0.68
CA GLU A 101 16.15 -5.01 1.95
C GLU A 101 16.91 -3.91 2.69
N ARG A 102 17.77 -3.15 1.99
CA ARG A 102 18.53 -2.04 2.57
C ARG A 102 17.63 -0.89 3.02
N TRP A 103 16.55 -0.60 2.29
CA TRP A 103 15.59 0.43 2.71
C TRP A 103 14.88 0.03 3.99
N MET A 104 14.42 -1.22 4.10
CA MET A 104 13.73 -1.72 5.31
C MET A 104 14.66 -1.70 6.53
N ASP A 105 15.90 -2.14 6.38
CA ASP A 105 16.92 -2.10 7.45
C ASP A 105 17.16 -0.66 7.93
N THR A 106 17.29 0.28 6.99
CA THR A 106 17.52 1.69 7.28
C THR A 106 16.31 2.32 7.96
N ASN A 107 15.11 2.06 7.45
CA ASN A 107 13.86 2.58 8.00
C ASN A 107 13.68 2.16 9.46
N ILE A 108 13.84 0.87 9.76
CA ILE A 108 13.73 0.33 11.12
C ILE A 108 14.82 0.92 12.03
N THR A 109 16.04 1.10 11.52
CA THR A 109 17.15 1.68 12.29
C THR A 109 16.86 3.12 12.67
N VAL A 110 16.34 3.93 11.74
CA VAL A 110 15.93 5.31 12.00
C VAL A 110 14.81 5.36 13.03
N LEU A 111 13.77 4.53 12.87
CA LEU A 111 12.65 4.49 13.83
C LEU A 111 13.12 4.14 15.25
N LYS A 112 13.94 3.09 15.40
CA LYS A 112 14.52 2.71 16.70
C LYS A 112 15.35 3.83 17.32
N HIS A 113 16.10 4.57 16.52
CA HIS A 113 16.88 5.69 17.00
C HIS A 113 15.98 6.84 17.51
N LEU A 114 14.92 7.16 16.77
CA LEU A 114 13.94 8.18 17.18
C LEU A 114 13.20 7.76 18.47
N GLU A 115 12.86 6.48 18.63
CA GLU A 115 12.27 5.95 19.86
C GLU A 115 13.20 6.11 21.08
N ALA A 116 14.49 5.82 20.90
CA ALA A 116 15.49 5.99 21.96
C ALA A 116 15.71 7.46 22.36
N LEU A 117 15.53 8.40 21.44
CA LEU A 117 15.55 9.83 21.74
C LEU A 117 14.29 10.28 22.49
N ARG A 118 13.13 9.68 22.20
CA ARG A 118 11.86 10.00 22.87
C ARG A 118 11.82 9.52 24.34
N SER A 119 12.63 8.53 24.69
CA SER A 119 12.71 7.96 26.04
C SER A 119 13.73 8.66 26.98
N GLN A 120 14.43 9.68 26.49
CA GLN A 120 15.34 10.53 27.27
C GLN A 120 14.63 11.83 27.66
#